data_AF-A0A5S3VAY1-F1
#
_entry.id   AF-A0A5S3VAY1-F1
#
_cell.length_a   1.000
_cell.length_b   1.000
_cell.length_c   1.000
_cell.angle_alpha   90.00
_cell.angle_beta   90.00
_cell.angle_gamma   90.00
#
_symmetry.space_group_name_H-M   'P 1'
#
loop_
_entity.id
_entity.type
_entity.pdbx_description
1 polymer ?
#
loop_
_entity_poly.entity_id
_entity_poly.type
_entity_poly.pdbx_seq_one_letter_code
_entity_poly.pdbx_strand_id
1 'polypeptide(L)'
;EHNEHEEHNEHNEHNEHDEHDHPHGTLDSEPSDLVGSPNQITAFLMGFDSPLYTLQVRRNINMYKAEPLLAIMPGLTLRELWDMLDIVEKILLLFSIVVVLVSLLGMLTTLLATLSQRRRELAILRSVGARPIHIFALMSSEAILITFMGCVAGCILFYGLLLTANPLLQSQFGISLTIGWLSNYELTLLGVIMSAGTLMGLLPAARAYFYSLADGMSIKI
;
A
#
# COMPACT_ATOMS: atom_id res chain seq x y z
N GLU A 1 71.12 -49.95 61.08
CA GLU A 1 71.43 -49.10 59.91
C GLU A 1 70.62 -49.61 58.72
N HIS A 2 69.69 -48.79 58.19
CA HIS A 2 69.81 -48.06 56.89
C HIS A 2 69.81 -49.01 55.67
N ASN A 3 69.11 -48.82 54.55
CA ASN A 3 68.11 -47.85 54.09
C ASN A 3 67.49 -48.44 52.79
N GLU A 4 66.20 -48.14 52.58
CA GLU A 4 65.36 -47.95 51.37
C GLU A 4 65.68 -48.47 49.93
N HIS A 5 64.56 -48.51 49.16
CA HIS A 5 64.33 -48.62 47.70
C HIS A 5 63.98 -50.02 47.17
N GLU A 6 62.69 -50.31 46.97
CA GLU A 6 61.82 -50.02 45.80
C GLU A 6 61.92 -51.12 44.74
N GLU A 7 60.81 -51.82 44.50
CA GLU A 7 60.32 -52.15 43.14
C GLU A 7 58.93 -52.79 43.22
N HIS A 8 57.96 -52.14 42.57
CA HIS A 8 56.63 -52.65 42.29
C HIS A 8 56.70 -53.53 41.03
N ASN A 9 56.13 -54.75 41.05
CA ASN A 9 55.64 -55.37 39.82
C ASN A 9 54.42 -56.30 40.02
N GLU A 10 53.40 -55.98 39.20
CA GLU A 10 52.46 -56.84 38.47
C GLU A 10 51.22 -57.53 39.09
N HIS A 11 50.15 -57.43 38.27
CA HIS A 11 48.82 -58.09 38.24
C HIS A 11 47.70 -57.40 39.05
N ASN A 12 46.51 -57.07 38.52
CA ASN A 12 45.79 -57.48 37.31
C ASN A 12 44.56 -56.55 37.15
N GLU A 13 44.36 -55.85 36.03
CA GLU A 13 43.05 -55.26 35.70
C GLU A 13 42.74 -55.41 34.21
N HIS A 14 41.64 -56.12 33.94
CA HIS A 14 41.01 -56.26 32.63
C HIS A 14 40.37 -54.92 32.22
N ASN A 15 40.69 -54.43 31.02
CA ASN A 15 39.89 -53.42 30.32
C ASN A 15 39.52 -53.99 28.95
N GLU A 16 38.22 -54.23 28.76
CA GLU A 16 37.59 -54.46 27.47
C GLU A 16 37.48 -53.10 26.75
N HIS A 17 38.09 -53.00 25.57
CA HIS A 17 37.91 -51.87 24.66
C HIS A 17 36.87 -52.26 23.59
N ASP A 18 35.69 -51.65 23.65
CA ASP A 18 34.72 -51.67 22.55
C ASP A 18 35.15 -50.65 21.47
N GLU A 19 35.46 -51.16 20.28
CA GLU A 19 35.65 -50.37 19.06
C GLU A 19 34.30 -49.84 18.56
N HIS A 20 34.10 -48.52 18.62
CA HIS A 20 32.98 -47.85 17.95
C HIS A 20 33.35 -47.48 16.51
N ASP A 21 32.82 -48.27 15.57
CA ASP A 21 32.91 -48.05 14.13
C ASP A 21 31.89 -46.97 13.70
N HIS A 22 32.36 -45.83 13.18
CA HIS A 22 31.51 -44.76 12.63
C HIS A 22 31.52 -44.81 11.10
N PRO A 23 30.39 -45.08 10.41
CA PRO A 23 30.35 -45.00 8.96
C PRO A 23 30.12 -43.56 8.49
N HIS A 24 31.13 -42.98 7.83
CA HIS A 24 31.00 -41.73 7.08
C HIS A 24 30.32 -42.00 5.73
N GLY A 25 29.05 -41.60 5.58
CA GLY A 25 28.35 -41.61 4.31
C GLY A 25 28.71 -40.38 3.44
N THR A 26 29.32 -40.63 2.29
CA THR A 26 29.61 -39.65 1.24
C THR A 26 28.33 -39.19 0.55
N LEU A 27 28.15 -37.87 0.41
CA LEU A 27 27.03 -37.24 -0.30
C LEU A 27 27.39 -37.09 -1.78
N ASP A 28 27.14 -38.13 -2.58
CA ASP A 28 27.16 -38.04 -4.04
C ASP A 28 25.84 -37.38 -4.51
N SER A 29 25.96 -36.20 -5.12
CA SER A 29 24.83 -35.44 -5.65
C SER A 29 24.66 -35.69 -7.15
N GLU A 30 23.99 -36.79 -7.48
CA GLU A 30 23.47 -37.04 -8.83
C GLU A 30 22.14 -36.28 -9.03
N PRO A 31 21.96 -35.52 -10.12
CA PRO A 31 20.73 -34.78 -10.41
C PRO A 31 19.62 -35.77 -10.78
N SER A 32 18.80 -36.12 -9.80
CA SER A 32 17.79 -37.17 -9.90
C SER A 32 16.55 -36.68 -10.65
N ASP A 33 16.16 -37.48 -11.63
CA ASP A 33 14.94 -37.45 -12.43
C ASP A 33 13.74 -36.72 -11.80
N LEU A 34 13.27 -35.66 -12.47
CA LEU A 34 12.07 -34.90 -12.10
C LEU A 34 10.75 -35.64 -12.40
N VAL A 35 10.82 -36.94 -12.73
CA VAL A 35 9.65 -37.78 -13.06
C VAL A 35 9.76 -39.10 -12.29
N GLY A 36 9.57 -39.02 -10.97
CA GLY A 36 9.51 -40.17 -10.06
C GLY A 36 8.72 -39.80 -8.80
N SER A 37 8.11 -40.80 -8.15
CA SER A 37 7.42 -40.62 -6.86
C SER A 37 8.42 -40.08 -5.83
N PRO A 38 8.25 -38.86 -5.29
CA PRO A 38 9.26 -38.22 -4.46
C PRO A 38 9.49 -39.02 -3.18
N ASN A 39 10.76 -39.29 -2.87
CA ASN A 39 11.16 -40.07 -1.69
C ASN A 39 11.14 -39.22 -0.40
N GLN A 40 11.02 -37.89 -0.51
CA GLN A 40 10.94 -36.93 0.60
C GLN A 40 9.99 -35.78 0.27
N ILE A 41 9.12 -35.42 1.22
CA ILE A 41 8.25 -34.25 1.16
C ILE A 41 8.79 -33.20 2.14
N THR A 42 9.40 -32.14 1.62
CA THR A 42 10.01 -31.08 2.46
C THR A 42 8.98 -30.13 3.07
N ALA A 43 7.84 -29.92 2.39
CA ALA A 43 6.75 -29.10 2.88
C ALA A 43 5.44 -29.49 2.19
N PHE A 44 4.33 -29.34 2.91
CA PHE A 44 2.99 -29.43 2.35
C PHE A 44 2.07 -28.45 3.07
N LEU A 45 1.05 -27.94 2.37
CA LEU A 45 0.08 -27.01 2.93
C LEU A 45 -1.20 -27.76 3.29
N MET A 46 -1.67 -27.58 4.53
CA MET A 46 -2.89 -28.20 5.04
C MET A 46 -3.83 -27.12 5.58
N GLY A 47 -5.03 -27.04 5.02
CA GLY A 47 -6.09 -26.16 5.47
C GLY A 47 -6.98 -26.85 6.52
N PHE A 48 -7.48 -26.07 7.48
CA PHE A 48 -8.43 -26.53 8.49
C PHE A 48 -9.57 -25.54 8.62
N ASP A 49 -10.81 -26.02 8.81
CA ASP A 49 -11.99 -25.16 8.95
C ASP A 49 -12.10 -24.47 10.32
N SER A 50 -11.41 -25.01 11.34
CA SER A 50 -11.46 -24.51 12.72
C SER A 50 -10.11 -23.98 13.21
N PRO A 51 -10.03 -22.70 13.65
CA PRO A 51 -8.80 -22.12 14.18
C PRO A 51 -8.22 -22.87 15.39
N LEU A 52 -9.09 -23.38 16.26
CA LEU A 52 -8.70 -24.14 17.45
C LEU A 52 -8.04 -25.47 17.07
N TYR A 53 -8.53 -26.11 16.00
CA TYR A 53 -7.98 -27.37 15.52
C TYR A 53 -6.58 -27.17 14.92
N THR A 54 -6.37 -26.09 14.17
CA THR A 54 -5.03 -25.73 13.65
C THR A 54 -4.01 -25.55 14.77
N LEU A 55 -4.38 -24.90 15.88
CA LEU A 55 -3.50 -24.70 17.03
C LEU A 55 -3.14 -26.03 17.71
N GLN A 56 -4.12 -26.93 17.86
CA GLN A 56 -3.90 -28.26 18.43
C GLN A 56 -3.00 -29.11 17.55
N VAL A 57 -3.26 -29.16 16.25
CA VAL A 57 -2.45 -29.89 15.27
C VAL A 57 -1.03 -29.33 15.23
N ARG A 58 -0.85 -28.00 15.19
CA ARG A 58 0.48 -27.37 15.25
C ARG A 58 1.24 -27.80 16.50
N ARG A 59 0.59 -27.77 17.67
CA ARG A 59 1.22 -28.18 18.94
C ARG A 59 1.60 -29.66 18.91
N ASN A 60 0.71 -30.53 18.42
CA ASN A 60 0.95 -31.97 18.38
C ASN A 60 2.11 -32.32 17.42
N ILE A 61 2.18 -31.66 16.26
CA ILE A 61 3.27 -31.83 15.30
C ILE A 61 4.59 -31.32 15.89
N ASN A 62 4.62 -30.11 16.45
CA ASN A 62 5.86 -29.53 17.00
C ASN A 62 6.37 -30.27 18.25
N MET A 63 5.53 -31.07 18.91
CA MET A 63 5.89 -31.89 20.07
C MET A 63 6.17 -33.35 19.69
N TYR A 64 6.01 -33.72 18.42
CA TYR A 64 6.29 -35.07 17.94
C TYR A 64 7.81 -35.25 17.83
N LYS A 65 8.36 -36.18 18.63
CA LYS A 65 9.82 -36.39 18.75
C LYS A 65 10.39 -37.44 17.80
N ALA A 66 9.54 -38.28 17.21
CA ALA A 66 10.00 -39.38 16.36
C ALA A 66 10.53 -38.88 15.01
N GLU A 67 10.03 -37.75 14.52
CA GLU A 67 10.47 -37.10 13.29
C GLU A 67 10.61 -35.58 13.51
N PRO A 68 11.65 -34.93 12.94
CA PRO A 68 11.86 -33.49 13.06
C PRO A 68 10.87 -32.72 12.16
N LEU A 69 9.64 -32.60 12.62
CA LEU A 69 8.56 -31.88 11.92
C LEU A 69 8.32 -30.52 12.56
N LEU A 70 8.06 -29.51 11.72
CA LEU A 70 7.71 -28.17 12.16
C LEU A 70 6.45 -27.70 11.44
N ALA A 71 5.44 -27.35 12.22
CA ALA A 71 4.22 -26.72 11.78
C ALA A 71 4.24 -25.23 12.11
N ILE A 72 4.10 -24.41 11.07
CA ILE A 72 3.92 -22.96 11.14
C ILE A 72 2.54 -22.57 10.59
N MET A 73 2.02 -21.42 11.01
CA MET A 73 0.78 -20.86 10.47
C MET A 73 1.12 -19.65 9.60
N PRO A 74 1.45 -19.84 8.31
CA PRO A 74 1.86 -18.75 7.44
C PRO A 74 0.75 -17.70 7.26
N GLY A 75 -0.52 -18.11 7.37
CA GLY A 75 -1.65 -17.19 7.25
C GLY A 75 -1.73 -16.14 8.36
N LEU A 76 -1.25 -16.44 9.57
CA LEU A 76 -1.24 -15.48 10.68
C LEU A 76 -0.11 -14.47 10.51
N THR A 77 1.08 -14.93 10.14
CA THR A 77 2.24 -14.05 9.92
C THR A 77 2.05 -13.14 8.71
N LEU A 78 1.43 -13.65 7.62
CA LEU A 78 1.05 -12.81 6.49
C LEU A 78 0.02 -11.75 6.92
N ARG A 79 -0.97 -12.12 7.74
CA ARG A 79 -1.96 -11.16 8.23
C ARG A 79 -1.35 -10.06 9.07
N GLU A 80 -0.40 -10.37 9.94
CA GLU A 80 0.33 -9.33 10.70
C GLU A 80 1.08 -8.36 9.79
N LEU A 81 1.73 -8.86 8.72
CA LEU A 81 2.37 -7.99 7.72
C LEU A 81 1.36 -7.12 6.98
N TRP A 82 0.22 -7.69 6.58
CA TRP A 82 -0.87 -6.94 5.93
C TRP A 82 -1.47 -5.89 6.87
N ASP A 83 -1.69 -6.21 8.14
CA ASP A 83 -2.21 -5.27 9.13
C ASP A 83 -1.24 -4.08 9.36
N MET A 84 0.07 -4.33 9.32
CA MET A 84 1.08 -3.26 9.36
C MET A 84 1.01 -2.37 8.11
N LEU A 85 0.80 -2.95 6.93
CA LEU A 85 0.61 -2.21 5.68
C LEU A 85 -0.69 -1.40 5.67
N ASP A 86 -1.79 -1.95 6.20
CA ASP A 86 -3.08 -1.28 6.33
C ASP A 86 -2.99 0.03 7.12
N ILE A 87 -2.14 0.07 8.16
CA ILE A 87 -1.91 1.30 8.94
C ILE A 87 -1.22 2.35 8.07
N VAL A 88 -0.20 1.96 7.31
CA VAL A 88 0.51 2.87 6.39
C VAL A 88 -0.43 3.39 5.31
N GLU A 89 -1.25 2.52 4.73
CA GLU A 89 -2.27 2.90 3.74
C GLU A 89 -3.23 3.96 4.31
N LYS A 90 -3.77 3.73 5.52
CA LYS A 90 -4.68 4.68 6.18
C LYS A 90 -4.03 6.05 6.42
N ILE A 91 -2.76 6.07 6.80
CA ILE A 91 -2.01 7.33 6.99
C ILE A 91 -1.84 8.05 5.65
N LEU A 92 -1.46 7.34 4.58
CA LEU A 92 -1.35 7.93 3.24
C LEU A 92 -2.69 8.45 2.73
N LEU A 93 -3.78 7.73 2.97
CA LEU A 93 -5.14 8.18 2.65
C LEU A 93 -5.52 9.45 3.42
N LEU A 94 -5.19 9.53 4.71
CA LEU A 94 -5.41 10.73 5.51
C LEU A 94 -4.67 11.94 4.90
N PHE A 95 -3.39 11.78 4.55
CA PHE A 95 -2.62 12.83 3.89
C PHE A 95 -3.22 13.21 2.54
N SER A 96 -3.65 12.23 1.75
CA SER A 96 -4.32 12.47 0.47
C SER A 96 -5.57 13.34 0.63
N ILE A 97 -6.42 13.03 1.61
CA ILE A 97 -7.62 13.82 1.92
C ILE A 97 -7.24 15.26 2.30
N VAL A 98 -6.23 15.44 3.17
CA VAL A 98 -5.77 16.77 3.58
C VAL A 98 -5.25 17.57 2.39
N VAL A 99 -4.45 16.95 1.52
CA VAL A 99 -3.92 17.61 0.31
C VAL A 99 -5.05 18.03 -0.62
N VAL A 100 -6.05 17.17 -0.84
CA VAL A 100 -7.24 17.49 -1.63
C VAL A 100 -7.99 18.68 -1.02
N LEU A 101 -8.20 18.70 0.30
CA LEU A 101 -8.88 19.81 0.98
C LEU A 101 -8.12 21.13 0.84
N VAL A 102 -6.79 21.12 1.04
CA VAL A 102 -5.95 22.32 0.88
C VAL A 102 -5.98 22.81 -0.58
N SER A 103 -5.92 21.89 -1.54
CA SER A 103 -6.03 22.20 -2.97
C SER A 103 -7.38 22.84 -3.32
N LEU A 104 -8.48 22.27 -2.82
CA LEU A 104 -9.83 22.81 -3.02
C LEU A 104 -10.01 24.20 -2.41
N LEU A 105 -9.45 24.45 -1.22
CA LEU A 105 -9.45 25.78 -0.61
C LEU A 105 -8.58 26.77 -1.41
N GLY A 106 -7.41 26.34 -1.90
CA GLY A 106 -6.56 27.14 -2.78
C GLY A 106 -7.27 27.51 -4.09
N MET A 107 -7.98 26.57 -4.69
CA MET A 107 -8.81 26.80 -5.86
C MET A 107 -9.93 27.81 -5.56
N LEU A 108 -10.68 27.61 -4.47
CA LEU A 108 -11.78 28.50 -4.07
C LEU A 108 -11.28 29.93 -3.84
N THR A 109 -10.19 30.11 -3.11
CA THR A 109 -9.59 31.43 -2.85
C THR A 109 -9.15 32.11 -4.13
N THR A 110 -8.55 31.36 -5.06
CA THR A 110 -8.16 31.88 -6.38
C THR A 110 -9.37 32.31 -7.22
N LEU A 111 -10.44 31.51 -7.24
CA LEU A 111 -11.69 31.86 -7.95
C LEU A 111 -12.38 33.10 -7.35
N LEU A 112 -12.36 33.23 -6.02
CA LEU A 112 -12.88 34.42 -5.35
C LEU A 112 -12.05 35.68 -5.65
N ALA A 113 -10.71 35.54 -5.67
CA ALA A 113 -9.82 36.63 -6.01
C ALA A 113 -10.03 37.13 -7.45
N THR A 114 -10.09 36.21 -8.41
CA THR A 114 -10.34 36.54 -9.82
C THR A 114 -11.72 37.16 -10.04
N LEU A 115 -12.75 36.70 -9.32
CA LEU A 115 -14.08 37.33 -9.35
C LEU A 115 -14.04 38.79 -8.88
N SER A 116 -13.29 39.07 -7.82
CA SER A 116 -13.17 40.44 -7.29
C SER A 116 -12.48 41.39 -8.28
N GLN A 117 -11.45 40.89 -9.00
CA GLN A 117 -10.73 41.65 -10.03
C GLN A 117 -11.61 41.91 -11.25
N ARG A 118 -12.38 40.90 -11.70
CA ARG A 118 -13.26 40.99 -12.87
C ARG A 118 -14.59 41.70 -12.59
N ARG A 119 -14.89 42.11 -11.35
CA ARG A 119 -16.14 42.81 -11.00
C ARG A 119 -16.37 44.06 -11.86
N ARG A 120 -15.30 44.81 -12.18
CA ARG A 120 -15.39 46.02 -13.04
C ARG A 120 -15.75 45.65 -14.49
N GLU A 121 -15.17 44.59 -15.03
CA GLU A 121 -15.47 44.10 -16.37
C GLU A 121 -16.91 43.57 -16.47
N LEU A 122 -17.36 42.85 -15.43
CA LEU A 122 -18.73 42.33 -15.33
C LEU A 122 -19.78 43.45 -15.25
N ALA A 123 -19.47 44.55 -14.57
CA ALA A 123 -20.33 45.73 -14.54
C ALA A 123 -20.46 46.36 -15.93
N ILE A 124 -19.37 46.45 -16.70
CA ILE A 124 -19.38 46.95 -18.09
C ILE A 124 -20.19 46.01 -19.00
N LEU A 125 -20.00 44.70 -18.91
CA LEU A 125 -20.78 43.72 -19.68
C LEU A 125 -22.28 43.82 -19.38
N ARG A 126 -22.63 44.08 -18.11
CA ARG A 126 -24.03 44.26 -17.71
C ARG A 126 -24.64 45.53 -18.30
N SER A 127 -23.86 46.61 -18.44
CA SER A 127 -24.30 47.83 -19.15
C SER A 127 -24.64 47.58 -20.62
N VAL A 128 -24.07 46.53 -21.23
CA VAL A 128 -24.35 46.10 -22.61
C VAL A 128 -25.46 45.02 -22.66
N GLY A 129 -26.05 44.63 -21.53
CA GLY A 129 -27.20 43.72 -21.45
C GLY A 129 -26.87 42.26 -21.07
N ALA A 130 -25.66 41.97 -20.59
CA ALA A 130 -25.30 40.61 -20.18
C ALA A 130 -26.12 40.13 -18.96
N ARG A 131 -26.74 38.95 -19.07
CA ARG A 131 -27.48 38.31 -17.98
C ARG A 131 -26.53 37.65 -16.95
N PRO A 132 -26.85 37.69 -15.65
CA PRO A 132 -26.02 37.11 -14.58
C PRO A 132 -25.82 35.59 -14.69
N ILE A 133 -26.67 34.90 -15.44
CA ILE A 133 -26.52 33.46 -15.76
C ILE A 133 -25.26 33.17 -16.59
N HIS A 134 -24.82 34.11 -17.45
CA HIS A 134 -23.60 33.93 -18.24
C HIS A 134 -22.35 33.95 -17.36
N ILE A 135 -22.37 34.78 -16.31
CA ILE A 135 -21.29 34.89 -15.33
C ILE A 135 -21.20 33.59 -14.52
N PHE A 136 -22.35 33.06 -14.11
CA PHE A 136 -22.43 31.76 -13.43
C PHE A 136 -21.89 30.64 -14.31
N ALA A 137 -22.34 30.55 -15.57
CA ALA A 137 -21.91 29.52 -16.50
C ALA A 137 -20.41 29.60 -16.80
N LEU A 138 -19.87 30.82 -16.98
CA LEU A 138 -18.45 31.04 -17.22
C LEU A 138 -17.60 30.54 -16.03
N MET A 139 -17.91 30.99 -14.81
CA MET A 139 -17.19 30.58 -13.59
C MET A 139 -17.29 29.07 -13.33
N SER A 140 -18.49 28.49 -13.51
CA SER A 140 -18.65 27.04 -13.37
C SER A 140 -17.85 26.28 -14.41
N SER A 141 -17.81 26.75 -15.66
CA SER A 141 -17.03 26.10 -16.73
C SER A 141 -15.53 26.19 -16.48
N GLU A 142 -15.04 27.32 -15.97
CA GLU A 142 -13.63 27.52 -15.59
C GLU A 142 -13.22 26.54 -14.49
N ALA A 143 -14.04 26.42 -13.43
CA ALA A 143 -13.79 25.48 -12.34
C ALA A 143 -13.78 24.01 -12.81
N ILE A 144 -14.74 23.63 -13.66
CA ILE A 144 -14.83 22.27 -14.23
C ILE A 144 -13.59 21.99 -15.09
N LEU A 145 -13.18 22.93 -15.96
CA LEU A 145 -12.02 22.76 -16.82
C LEU A 145 -10.71 22.63 -16.02
N ILE A 146 -10.52 23.45 -14.99
CA ILE A 146 -9.34 23.38 -14.12
C ILE A 146 -9.30 22.02 -13.40
N THR A 147 -10.43 21.58 -12.85
CA THR A 147 -10.53 20.31 -12.15
C THR A 147 -10.28 19.13 -13.09
N PHE A 148 -10.90 19.15 -14.27
CA PHE A 148 -10.72 18.13 -15.31
C PHE A 148 -9.26 18.03 -15.76
N MET A 149 -8.62 19.17 -16.07
CA MET A 149 -7.21 19.21 -16.44
C MET A 149 -6.31 18.69 -15.31
N GLY A 150 -6.62 19.03 -14.05
CA GLY A 150 -5.93 18.51 -12.88
C GLY A 150 -6.05 16.99 -12.75
N CYS A 151 -7.26 16.43 -12.93
CA CYS A 151 -7.50 14.99 -12.90
C CYS A 151 -6.73 14.27 -14.02
N VAL A 152 -6.78 14.79 -15.25
CA VAL A 152 -6.05 14.22 -16.39
C VAL A 152 -4.55 14.26 -16.16
N ALA A 153 -4.01 15.40 -15.74
CA ALA A 153 -2.58 15.54 -15.43
C ALA A 153 -2.14 14.62 -14.28
N GLY A 154 -2.96 14.50 -13.23
CA GLY A 154 -2.72 13.59 -12.12
C GLY A 154 -2.69 12.12 -12.55
N CYS A 155 -3.62 11.69 -13.42
CA CYS A 155 -3.62 10.34 -13.97
C CYS A 155 -2.37 10.06 -14.81
N ILE A 156 -1.97 11.00 -15.67
CA ILE A 156 -0.76 10.88 -16.49
C ILE A 156 0.47 10.75 -15.59
N LEU A 157 0.57 11.57 -14.55
CA LEU A 157 1.68 11.53 -13.60
C LEU A 157 1.70 10.21 -12.83
N PHE A 158 0.55 9.74 -12.35
CA PHE A 158 0.41 8.46 -11.66
C PHE A 158 0.91 7.29 -12.51
N TYR A 159 0.43 7.17 -13.75
CA TYR A 159 0.88 6.11 -14.65
C TYR A 159 2.35 6.28 -15.06
N GLY A 160 2.82 7.50 -15.29
CA GLY A 160 4.23 7.77 -15.60
C GLY A 160 5.16 7.35 -14.46
N LEU A 161 4.76 7.61 -13.21
CA LEU A 161 5.52 7.18 -12.04
C LEU A 161 5.46 5.66 -11.86
N LEU A 162 4.30 5.04 -12.11
CA LEU A 162 4.13 3.61 -11.98
C LEU A 162 4.97 2.83 -13.01
N LEU A 163 5.03 3.31 -14.25
CA LEU A 163 5.86 2.72 -15.31
C LEU A 163 7.36 2.82 -15.01
N THR A 164 7.80 3.92 -14.40
CA THR A 164 9.22 4.14 -14.05
C THR A 164 9.62 3.43 -12.75
N ALA A 165 8.71 3.34 -11.77
CA ALA A 165 8.95 2.68 -10.49
C ALA A 165 8.94 1.14 -10.61
N ASN A 166 8.09 0.56 -11.46
CA ASN A 166 7.96 -0.90 -11.59
C ASN A 166 9.30 -1.64 -11.82
N PRO A 167 10.15 -1.28 -12.81
CA PRO A 167 11.43 -1.96 -13.01
C PRO A 167 12.40 -1.77 -11.83
N LEU A 168 12.35 -0.64 -11.14
CA LEU A 168 13.18 -0.36 -9.96
C LEU A 168 12.76 -1.20 -8.75
N LEU A 169 11.46 -1.42 -8.57
CA LEU A 169 10.93 -2.29 -7.53
C LEU A 169 11.19 -3.76 -7.83
N GLN A 170 11.04 -4.17 -9.08
CA GLN A 170 11.25 -5.56 -9.49
C GLN A 170 12.72 -5.98 -9.31
N SER A 171 13.67 -5.11 -9.64
CA SER A 171 15.10 -5.39 -9.51
C SER A 171 15.61 -5.44 -8.06
N GLN A 172 15.08 -4.58 -7.17
CA GLN A 172 15.57 -4.49 -5.79
C GLN A 172 14.77 -5.33 -4.80
N PHE A 173 13.46 -5.47 -5.00
CA PHE A 173 12.55 -6.09 -4.04
C PHE A 173 11.81 -7.31 -4.59
N GLY A 174 11.94 -7.61 -5.90
CA GLY A 174 11.23 -8.72 -6.54
C GLY A 174 9.71 -8.51 -6.64
N ILE A 175 9.22 -7.30 -6.36
CA ILE A 175 7.80 -6.96 -6.39
C ILE A 175 7.43 -6.53 -7.80
N SER A 176 6.55 -7.30 -8.46
CA SER A 176 5.98 -6.93 -9.75
C SER A 176 4.65 -6.19 -9.56
N LEU A 177 4.59 -4.92 -9.97
CA LEU A 177 3.32 -4.19 -10.04
C LEU A 177 2.62 -4.53 -11.35
N THR A 178 1.42 -5.10 -11.26
CA THR A 178 0.57 -5.31 -12.42
C THR A 178 0.01 -3.96 -12.86
N ILE A 179 0.45 -3.47 -14.02
CA ILE A 179 -0.11 -2.27 -14.64
C ILE A 179 -1.49 -2.65 -15.20
N GLY A 180 -2.53 -2.40 -14.40
CA GLY A 180 -3.93 -2.57 -14.79
C GLY A 180 -4.54 -1.28 -15.32
N TRP A 181 -5.69 -1.43 -15.97
CA TRP A 181 -6.61 -0.31 -16.20
C TRP A 181 -7.18 0.22 -14.88
N LEU A 182 -7.67 1.47 -14.89
CA LEU A 182 -8.28 2.08 -13.71
C LEU A 182 -9.30 1.13 -13.08
N SER A 183 -9.10 0.80 -11.82
CA SER A 183 -10.07 0.00 -11.06
C SER A 183 -11.34 0.82 -10.81
N ASN A 184 -12.46 0.14 -10.56
CA ASN A 184 -13.73 0.79 -10.19
C ASN A 184 -13.55 1.73 -8.99
N TYR A 185 -12.67 1.36 -8.05
CA TYR A 185 -12.34 2.19 -6.90
C TYR A 185 -11.69 3.52 -7.31
N GLU A 186 -10.67 3.47 -8.18
CA GLU A 186 -9.96 4.65 -8.66
C GLU A 186 -10.88 5.57 -9.48
N LEU A 187 -11.74 4.98 -10.31
CA LEU A 187 -12.73 5.73 -11.08
C LEU A 187 -13.74 6.44 -10.17
N THR A 188 -14.18 5.78 -9.09
CA THR A 188 -15.06 6.39 -8.08
C THR A 188 -14.36 7.54 -7.38
N LEU A 189 -13.07 7.38 -7.03
CA LEU A 189 -12.26 8.42 -6.38
C LEU A 189 -12.08 9.64 -7.29
N LEU A 190 -11.79 9.43 -8.58
CA LEU A 190 -11.71 10.49 -9.59
C LEU A 190 -13.05 11.23 -9.72
N GLY A 191 -14.16 10.48 -9.75
CA GLY A 191 -15.51 11.05 -9.77
C GLY A 191 -15.82 11.89 -8.54
N VAL A 192 -15.44 11.43 -7.34
CA VAL A 192 -15.58 12.20 -6.09
C VAL A 192 -14.79 13.49 -6.17
N ILE A 193 -13.52 13.45 -6.59
CA ILE A 193 -12.67 14.65 -6.73
C ILE A 193 -13.28 15.63 -7.74
N MET A 194 -13.74 15.13 -8.89
CA MET A 194 -14.34 15.98 -9.93
C MET A 194 -15.65 16.62 -9.45
N SER A 195 -16.46 15.88 -8.69
CA SER A 195 -17.67 16.41 -8.06
C SER A 195 -17.35 17.46 -7.00
N ALA A 196 -16.32 17.24 -6.17
CA ALA A 196 -15.89 18.17 -5.13
C ALA A 196 -15.34 19.47 -5.72
N GLY A 197 -14.52 19.39 -6.77
CA GLY A 197 -14.03 20.57 -7.50
C GLY A 197 -15.14 21.37 -8.17
N THR A 198 -16.12 20.68 -8.75
CA THR A 198 -17.32 21.32 -9.33
C THR A 198 -18.15 22.02 -8.26
N LEU A 199 -18.39 21.38 -7.11
CA LEU A 199 -19.10 21.97 -5.97
C LEU A 199 -18.36 23.20 -5.42
N MET A 200 -17.03 23.14 -5.34
CA MET A 200 -16.21 24.29 -4.94
C MET A 200 -16.28 25.44 -5.93
N GLY A 201 -16.34 25.16 -7.24
CA GLY A 201 -16.54 26.17 -8.29
C GLY A 201 -17.94 26.81 -8.27
N LEU A 202 -18.94 26.07 -7.80
CA LEU A 202 -20.31 26.56 -7.70
C LEU A 202 -20.48 27.65 -6.62
N LEU A 203 -19.69 27.58 -5.54
CA LEU A 203 -19.72 28.56 -4.44
C LEU A 203 -19.46 30.01 -4.90
N PRO A 204 -18.35 30.34 -5.58
CA PRO A 204 -18.10 31.69 -6.09
C PRO A 204 -19.09 32.07 -7.20
N ALA A 205 -19.54 31.11 -8.02
CA ALA A 205 -20.53 31.36 -9.07
C ALA A 205 -21.88 31.79 -8.46
N ALA A 206 -22.33 31.14 -7.39
CA ALA A 206 -23.54 31.53 -6.66
C ALA A 206 -23.36 32.90 -5.98
N ARG A 207 -22.20 33.15 -5.34
CA ARG A 207 -21.88 34.48 -4.78
C ARG A 207 -21.98 35.58 -5.85
N ALA A 208 -21.40 35.36 -7.03
CA ALA A 208 -21.45 36.31 -8.14
C ALA A 208 -22.89 36.63 -8.58
N TYR A 209 -23.74 35.61 -8.65
CA TYR A 209 -25.16 35.76 -8.99
C TYR A 209 -25.89 36.68 -7.99
N PHE A 210 -25.69 36.46 -6.68
CA PHE A 210 -26.33 37.27 -5.64
C PHE A 210 -25.84 38.73 -5.63
N TYR A 211 -24.53 38.99 -5.79
CA TYR A 211 -24.02 40.36 -5.86
C TYR A 211 -24.57 41.13 -7.06
N SER A 212 -24.78 40.44 -8.20
CA SER A 212 -25.37 41.04 -9.41
C SER A 212 -26.84 41.45 -9.24
N LEU A 213 -27.59 40.81 -8.34
CA LEU A 213 -28.97 41.16 -8.05
C LEU A 213 -29.07 42.36 -7.09
N ALA A 214 -28.17 42.43 -6.10
CA ALA A 214 -28.15 43.49 -5.09
C ALA A 214 -27.69 44.86 -5.63
N ASP A 215 -26.68 44.89 -6.52
CA ASP A 215 -26.18 46.14 -7.13
C ASP A 215 -27.22 46.82 -8.05
N GLY A 216 -28.26 46.11 -8.49
CA GLY A 216 -29.36 46.68 -9.26
C GLY A 216 -30.28 47.61 -8.46
N MET A 217 -30.21 47.63 -7.12
CA MET A 217 -31.12 48.39 -6.26
C MET A 217 -30.47 49.51 -5.44
N SER A 218 -29.14 49.71 -5.51
CA SER A 218 -28.49 50.84 -4.84
C SER A 218 -27.68 51.68 -5.82
N ILE A 219 -28.37 52.54 -6.57
CA ILE A 219 -27.75 53.76 -7.07
C ILE A 219 -27.52 54.64 -5.83
N LYS A 220 -26.31 54.60 -5.29
CA LYS A 220 -25.85 55.64 -4.35
C LYS A 220 -25.25 56.76 -5.20
N ILE A 221 -25.99 57.87 -5.25
CA ILE A 221 -25.57 59.20 -5.67
C ILE A 221 -24.49 59.68 -4.70
#